data_AF-A0A2D5MUC3-F1
#
_entry.id   AF-A0A2D5MUC3-F1
#
_cell.length_a   1.000
_cell.length_b   1.000
_cell.length_c   1.000
_cell.angle_alpha   90.00
_cell.angle_beta   90.00
_cell.angle_gamma   90.00
#
_symmetry.space_group_name_H-M   'P 1'
#
loop_
_entity.id
_entity.type
_entity.pdbx_description
1 polymer ?
#
loop_
_entity_poly.entity_id
_entity_poly.type
_entity_poly.pdbx_seq_one_letter_code
_entity_poly.pdbx_strand_id
1 'polypeptide(L)' 'MTQLIQPSDPQYFTHTSTEPYDRHHYILHYKDNTQHKYTDWQDLYLKWFQTPKQFLSHVEVIDVPTLRTSPPQGF' A
#
# COMPACT_ATOMS: atom_id res chain seq x y z
N MET A 1 38.52 -0.66 11.78
CA MET A 1 37.77 -1.46 10.78
C MET A 1 36.38 -1.72 11.33
N THR A 2 35.34 -1.57 10.51
CA THR A 2 33.95 -1.83 10.94
C THR A 2 33.64 -3.32 10.79
N GLN A 3 33.10 -3.94 11.82
CA GLN A 3 32.75 -5.36 11.81
C GLN A 3 31.35 -5.54 11.19
N LEU A 4 31.24 -6.42 10.19
CA LEU A 4 29.99 -6.67 9.48
C LEU A 4 29.18 -7.78 10.17
N ILE A 5 27.86 -7.59 10.26
CA ILE A 5 26.91 -8.59 10.76
C ILE A 5 26.84 -9.73 9.74
N GLN A 6 27.14 -10.94 10.20
CA GLN A 6 27.15 -12.14 9.35
C GLN A 6 25.75 -12.75 9.25
N PRO A 7 25.41 -13.50 8.18
CA PRO A 7 24.11 -14.17 8.05
C PRO A 7 23.72 -15.10 9.21
N SER A 8 24.72 -15.64 9.91
CA SER A 8 24.55 -16.48 11.10
C SER A 8 24.32 -15.71 12.39
N ASP A 9 24.48 -14.38 12.37
CA ASP A 9 24.31 -13.52 13.53
C ASP A 9 22.82 -13.26 13.79
N PRO A 10 22.33 -13.34 15.04
CA PRO A 10 20.92 -13.07 15.37
C PRO A 10 20.46 -11.64 15.01
N GLN A 11 21.38 -10.70 14.82
CA GLN A 11 21.07 -9.34 14.37
C GLN A 11 20.90 -9.23 12.85
N TYR A 12 21.14 -10.32 12.11
CA TYR A 12 21.03 -10.33 10.66
C TYR A 12 19.57 -10.26 10.23
N PHE A 13 19.19 -9.15 9.62
CA PHE A 13 17.86 -8.96 9.06
C PHE A 13 17.65 -9.87 7.85
N THR A 14 16.53 -10.60 7.81
CA THR A 14 16.16 -11.47 6.69
C THR A 14 15.04 -10.85 5.85
N HIS A 15 13.86 -10.69 6.45
CA HIS A 15 12.70 -10.03 5.86
C HIS A 15 11.69 -9.71 6.96
N THR A 16 10.78 -8.76 6.69
CA THR A 16 9.74 -8.36 7.65
C THR A 16 8.51 -9.26 7.58
N SER A 17 8.15 -9.73 6.38
CA SER A 17 7.04 -10.65 6.15
C SER A 17 7.24 -11.44 4.86
N THR A 18 6.79 -12.68 4.85
CA THR A 18 6.68 -13.52 3.64
C THR A 18 5.30 -13.42 3.00
N GLU A 19 4.32 -12.88 3.71
CA GLU A 19 2.93 -12.78 3.24
C GLU A 19 2.80 -11.65 2.21
N PRO A 20 1.98 -11.84 1.16
CA PRO A 20 1.62 -10.74 0.26
C PRO A 20 0.95 -9.61 1.04
N TYR A 21 1.31 -8.36 0.75
CA TYR A 21 0.64 -7.20 1.33
C TYR A 21 -0.83 -7.15 0.88
N ASP A 22 -1.74 -6.93 1.83
CA ASP A 22 -3.10 -6.49 1.51
C ASP A 22 -3.01 -5.12 0.81
N ARG A 23 -3.53 -5.05 -0.41
CA ARG A 23 -3.52 -3.81 -1.20
C ARG A 23 -4.78 -3.00 -0.91
N HIS A 24 -4.61 -1.75 -0.48
CA HIS A 24 -5.72 -0.82 -0.33
C HIS A 24 -6.15 -0.26 -1.69
N HIS A 25 -7.43 0.03 -1.82
CA HIS A 25 -7.91 0.94 -2.85
C HIS A 25 -7.96 2.36 -2.29
N TYR A 26 -7.95 3.35 -3.17
CA TYR A 26 -7.96 4.75 -2.77
C TYR A 26 -8.99 5.52 -3.59
N ILE A 27 -9.62 6.51 -2.96
CA ILE A 27 -10.42 7.52 -3.65
C ILE A 27 -9.77 8.87 -3.44
N LEU A 28 -9.44 9.54 -4.54
CA LEU A 28 -9.06 10.94 -4.54
C LEU A 28 -10.30 11.82 -4.70
N HIS A 29 -10.61 12.61 -3.68
CA HIS A 29 -11.71 13.57 -3.69
C HIS A 29 -11.23 14.97 -4.06
N TYR A 30 -11.97 15.62 -4.96
CA TYR A 30 -11.74 17.00 -5.38
C TYR A 30 -12.75 17.94 -4.73
N LYS A 31 -12.45 19.23 -4.71
CA LYS A 31 -13.34 20.24 -4.09
C LYS A 31 -14.64 20.49 -4.87
N ASP A 32 -14.67 20.12 -6.14
CA ASP A 32 -15.85 20.20 -7.00
C ASP A 32 -16.79 18.99 -6.84
N ASN A 33 -16.56 18.16 -5.82
CA ASN A 33 -17.26 16.90 -5.54
C ASN A 33 -17.05 15.81 -6.59
N THR A 34 -16.07 15.97 -7.48
CA THR A 34 -15.63 14.86 -8.33
C THR A 34 -14.67 13.94 -7.55
N GLN A 35 -14.59 12.68 -8.00
CA GLN A 35 -13.72 11.69 -7.36
C GLN A 35 -13.12 10.71 -8.37
N HIS A 36 -11.92 10.23 -8.07
CA HIS A 36 -11.23 9.22 -8.87
C HIS A 36 -10.72 8.06 -8.02
N LYS A 37 -10.94 6.84 -8.48
CA LYS A 37 -10.53 5.60 -7.81
C LYS A 37 -9.16 5.12 -8.30
N TYR A 38 -8.34 4.65 -7.38
CA TYR A 38 -7.01 4.09 -7.63
C TYR A 38 -6.88 2.75 -6.91
N THR A 39 -6.27 1.77 -7.56
CA THR A 39 -5.95 0.46 -6.96
C THR A 39 -4.49 0.35 -6.52
N ASP A 40 -3.69 1.34 -6.89
CA ASP A 40 -2.26 1.39 -6.64
C ASP A 40 -1.90 2.74 -5.99
N TRP A 41 -1.01 2.68 -5.00
CA TRP A 41 -0.57 3.86 -4.27
C TRP A 41 0.26 4.81 -5.13
N GLN A 42 1.10 4.29 -6.03
CA GLN A 42 1.99 5.07 -6.88
C GLN A 42 1.19 5.98 -7.82
N ASP A 43 0.10 5.47 -8.39
CA ASP A 43 -0.77 6.22 -9.29
C ASP A 43 -1.52 7.34 -8.57
N LEU A 44 -2.07 7.04 -7.39
CA LEU A 44 -2.69 8.04 -6.53
C LEU A 44 -1.68 9.13 -6.15
N TYR A 45 -0.49 8.73 -5.70
CA TYR A 45 0.58 9.63 -5.30
C TYR A 45 0.97 10.56 -6.45
N LEU A 46 1.22 10.00 -7.64
CA LEU A 46 1.54 10.79 -8.81
C LEU A 46 0.45 11.83 -9.10
N LYS A 47 -0.82 11.42 -9.08
CA LYS A 47 -1.95 12.33 -9.31
C LYS A 47 -2.01 13.42 -8.25
N TRP A 48 -1.84 13.08 -6.97
CA TRP A 48 -1.89 14.04 -5.86
C TRP A 48 -0.85 15.15 -6.05
N PHE A 49 0.39 14.80 -6.38
CA PHE A 49 1.46 15.78 -6.53
C PHE A 49 1.40 16.58 -7.84
N GLN A 50 0.84 16.00 -8.90
CA GLN A 50 0.63 16.69 -10.17
C GLN A 50 -0.59 17.61 -10.18
N THR A 51 -1.55 17.39 -9.27
CA THR A 51 -2.77 18.20 -9.20
C THR A 51 -2.54 19.44 -8.33
N PRO A 52 -2.86 20.65 -8.82
CA PRO A 52 -2.77 21.86 -8.01
C PRO A 52 -3.63 21.76 -6.73
N LYS A 53 -3.04 22.09 -5.57
CA LYS A 53 -3.68 21.98 -4.24
C LYS A 53 -5.04 22.65 -4.12
N GLN A 54 -5.32 23.67 -4.94
CA GLN A 54 -6.61 24.35 -4.96
C GLN A 54 -7.77 23.43 -5.34
N PHE A 55 -7.53 22.38 -6.14
CA PHE A 55 -8.55 21.43 -6.60
C PHE A 55 -8.72 20.22 -5.68
N LEU A 56 -7.71 19.90 -4.86
CA LEU A 56 -7.69 18.72 -4.01
C LEU A 56 -8.48 18.93 -2.72
N SER A 57 -9.24 17.91 -2.31
CA SER A 57 -9.93 17.87 -1.02
C SER A 57 -9.20 16.95 -0.04
N HIS A 58 -9.23 15.65 -0.29
CA HIS A 58 -8.60 14.63 0.55
C HIS A 58 -8.48 13.29 -0.20
N VAL A 59 -7.77 12.34 0.40
CA VAL A 59 -7.73 10.94 -0.03
C VAL A 59 -8.48 10.10 1.00
N GLU A 60 -9.35 9.23 0.51
CA GLU A 60 -9.99 8.17 1.29
C GLU A 60 -9.29 6.85 0.99
N VAL A 61 -8.92 6.11 2.05
CA VAL A 61 -8.30 4.79 1.95
C VAL A 61 -9.38 3.75 2.19
N ILE A 62 -9.55 2.85 1.22
CA ILE A 62 -10.54 1.78 1.28
C ILE A 62 -9.80 0.47 1.55
N ASP A 63 -10.03 -0.05 2.74
CA ASP A 63 -9.65 -1.41 3.10
C ASP A 63 -10.60 -2.36 2.38
N VAL A 64 -10.09 -3.00 1.32
CA VAL A 64 -10.80 -4.10 0.68
C VAL A 64 -10.45 -5.34 1.51
N PRO A 65 -11.40 -5.92 2.27
CA PRO A 65 -11.13 -7.19 2.90
C PRO A 65 -10.80 -8.16 1.77
N THR A 66 -9.55 -8.63 1.73
CA THR A 66 -9.22 -9.78 0.89
C THR A 66 -10.22 -10.84 1.30
N LEU A 67 -11.02 -11.31 0.34
CA LEU A 67 -11.78 -12.54 0.54
C LEU A 67 -10.69 -13.56 0.87
N ARG A 68 -10.49 -13.83 2.16
CA ARG A 68 -9.72 -14.97 2.62
C ARG A 68 -10.43 -16.14 1.96
N THR A 69 -9.94 -16.59 0.80
CA THR A 69 -10.35 -17.87 0.27
C THR A 69 -10.02 -18.82 1.38
N SER A 70 -11.07 -19.34 2.03
CA SER A 70 -10.96 -20.41 3.00
C SER A 70 -9.89 -21.38 2.51
N PRO A 71 -9.01 -21.89 3.40
CA PRO A 71 -7.96 -22.81 2.96
C PRO A 71 -8.61 -23.89 2.09
N PRO A 72 -8.02 -24.23 0.92
CA PRO A 72 -8.62 -25.23 0.04
C PRO A 72 -8.90 -26.46 0.92
N GLN A 73 -10.16 -26.86 0.99
CA GLN A 73 -10.55 -28.06 1.72
C GLN A 73 -9.80 -29.20 1.04
N GLY A 74 -8.73 -29.65 1.70
CA GLY A 74 -7.82 -30.65 1.17
C GLY A 74 -8.61 -31.86 0.72
N PHE A 75 -8.24 -32.37 -0.45
CA PHE A 75 -8.56 -33.73 -0.86
C PHE A 75 -7.63 -34.71 -0.14
#